data_AF-A0A367M4Z9-F1
#
_entry.id   AF-A0A367M4Z9-F1
#
_cell.length_a   1.000
_cell.length_b   1.000
_cell.length_c   1.000
_cell.angle_alpha   90.00
_cell.angle_beta   90.00
_cell.angle_gamma   90.00
#
_symmetry.space_group_name_H-M   'P 1'
#
loop_
_entity.id
_entity.type
_entity.pdbx_description
1 polymer ?
#
loop_
_entity_poly.entity_id
_entity_poly.type
_entity_poly.pdbx_seq_one_letter_code
_entity_poly.pdbx_strand_id
1 'polypeptide(L)'
;LAGIRAGLAVARHPWLLVLPCDAPRIDRALLETLLQAAGRTPARPWMLRCGGQWEPLFSLIPTHLAEEIEHAWRQGDRSPRHVLLPLGAEAIELAAGDPRLANLNTPELLAIPRELK
;
A
#
# COMPACT_ATOMS: atom_id res chain seq x y z
N LEU A 1 8.77 4.01 4.55
CA LEU A 1 8.02 4.66 5.65
C LEU A 1 8.03 6.18 5.59
N ALA A 2 9.12 6.82 5.14
CA ALA A 2 9.24 8.28 5.15
C ALA A 2 8.14 9.04 4.40
N GLY A 3 7.85 8.65 3.16
CA GLY A 3 6.78 9.24 2.38
C GLY A 3 5.39 9.02 3.01
N ILE A 4 5.16 7.86 3.61
CA ILE A 4 3.88 7.52 4.27
C ILE A 4 3.61 8.51 5.42
N ARG A 5 4.58 8.73 6.31
CA ARG A 5 4.41 9.66 7.44
C ARG A 5 4.14 11.09 6.96
N ALA A 6 4.88 11.52 5.93
CA ALA A 6 4.70 12.85 5.34
C ALA A 6 3.30 12.99 4.72
N GLY A 7 2.82 11.96 4.04
CA GLY A 7 1.46 11.91 3.48
C GLY A 7 0.38 11.94 4.56
N LEU A 8 0.55 11.18 5.65
CA LEU A 8 -0.38 11.17 6.78
C LEU A 8 -0.49 12.54 7.44
N ALA A 9 0.63 13.24 7.61
CA ALA A 9 0.67 14.57 8.23
C ALA A 9 -0.14 15.65 7.47
N VAL A 10 -0.40 15.45 6.18
CA VAL A 10 -1.15 16.40 5.33
C VAL A 10 -2.46 15.82 4.78
N ALA A 11 -2.78 14.57 5.14
CA ALA A 11 -3.98 13.90 4.66
C ALA A 11 -5.24 14.56 5.25
N ARG A 12 -6.20 14.88 4.40
CA ARG A 12 -7.47 15.53 4.77
C ARG A 12 -8.66 14.57 4.81
N HIS A 13 -8.45 13.33 4.40
CA HIS A 13 -9.47 12.29 4.35
C HIS A 13 -9.21 11.24 5.44
N PRO A 14 -10.20 10.38 5.77
CA PRO A 14 -10.03 9.36 6.80
C PRO A 14 -8.98 8.29 6.49
N TRP A 15 -8.59 8.15 5.22
CA TRP A 15 -7.61 7.16 4.76
C TRP A 15 -6.57 7.77 3.83
N LEU A 16 -5.35 7.25 3.90
CA LEU A 16 -4.26 7.46 2.95
C LEU A 16 -4.05 6.17 2.14
N LEU A 17 -4.23 6.25 0.82
CA LEU A 17 -3.84 5.19 -0.11
C LEU A 17 -2.36 5.36 -0.48
N VAL A 18 -1.57 4.32 -0.27
CA VAL A 18 -0.15 4.23 -0.62
C VAL A 18 -0.02 3.25 -1.78
N LEU A 19 0.62 3.70 -2.86
CA LEU A 19 0.95 2.91 -4.05
C LEU A 19 2.38 3.24 -4.49
N PRO A 20 3.15 2.28 -4.99
CA PRO A 20 4.46 2.56 -5.55
C PRO A 20 4.30 3.13 -6.98
N CYS A 21 5.21 4.01 -7.38
CA CYS A 21 5.13 4.71 -8.67
C CYS A 21 5.55 3.84 -9.87
N ASP A 22 6.15 2.69 -9.62
CA ASP A 22 6.70 1.75 -10.60
C ASP A 22 5.78 0.55 -10.89
N ALA A 23 4.55 0.52 -10.33
CA ALA A 23 3.55 -0.52 -10.59
C ALA A 23 2.40 0.01 -11.48
N PRO A 24 2.61 0.18 -12.80
CA PRO A 24 1.66 0.85 -13.68
C PRO A 24 0.42 0.01 -14.03
N ARG A 25 0.42 -1.28 -13.68
CA ARG A 25 -0.65 -2.23 -14.03
C ARG A 25 -1.75 -2.31 -12.98
N ILE A 26 -1.65 -1.55 -11.90
CA ILE A 26 -2.74 -1.47 -10.93
C ILE A 26 -4.02 -0.96 -11.60
N ASP A 27 -5.14 -1.61 -11.30
CA ASP A 27 -6.42 -1.34 -11.93
C ASP A 27 -7.44 -0.77 -10.95
N ARG A 28 -8.53 -0.22 -11.51
CA ARG A 28 -9.64 0.34 -10.73
C ARG A 28 -10.27 -0.70 -9.81
N ALA A 29 -10.44 -1.94 -10.26
CA ALA A 29 -11.11 -2.99 -9.49
C ALA A 29 -10.35 -3.31 -8.19
N LEU A 30 -9.01 -3.36 -8.23
CA LEU A 30 -8.20 -3.57 -7.04
C LEU A 30 -8.30 -2.40 -6.05
N LEU A 31 -8.32 -1.16 -6.56
CA LEU A 31 -8.49 0.03 -5.71
C LEU A 31 -9.87 0.06 -5.04
N GLU A 32 -10.92 -0.27 -5.78
CA GLU A 32 -12.28 -0.39 -5.22
C GLU A 32 -12.35 -1.49 -4.16
N THR A 33 -11.67 -2.62 -4.36
CA THR A 33 -11.58 -3.70 -3.36
C THR A 33 -10.91 -3.20 -2.07
N LEU A 34 -9.80 -2.45 -2.17
CA LEU A 34 -9.12 -1.84 -1.03
C LEU A 34 -10.04 -0.87 -0.27
N LEU A 35 -10.72 0.03 -0.99
CA LEU A 35 -11.61 1.03 -0.40
C LEU A 35 -12.82 0.37 0.29
N GLN A 36 -13.41 -0.65 -0.32
CA GLN A 36 -14.51 -1.40 0.29
C GLN A 36 -14.08 -2.12 1.57
N ALA A 37 -12.87 -2.68 1.59
CA ALA A 37 -12.32 -3.35 2.77
C ALA A 37 -12.15 -2.36 3.94
N ALA A 38 -11.53 -1.19 3.69
CA ALA A 38 -11.38 -0.15 4.71
C ALA A 38 -12.71 0.43 5.19
N GLY A 39 -13.73 0.49 4.34
CA GLY A 39 -15.08 0.89 4.75
C GLY A 39 -15.70 -0.06 5.78
N ARG A 40 -15.32 -1.35 5.77
CA ARG A 40 -15.83 -2.36 6.73
C ARG A 40 -15.09 -2.31 8.07
N THR A 41 -13.79 -2.03 8.05
CA THR A 41 -12.93 -1.96 9.26
C THR A 41 -12.12 -0.65 9.28
N PRO A 42 -12.76 0.50 9.54
CA PRO A 42 -12.11 1.81 9.40
C PRO A 42 -10.96 2.05 10.39
N ALA A 43 -10.88 1.26 11.45
CA ALA A 43 -9.87 1.35 12.50
C ALA A 43 -8.53 0.68 12.14
N ARG A 44 -8.46 -0.10 11.05
CA ARG A 44 -7.29 -0.94 10.75
C ARG A 44 -6.64 -0.62 9.40
N PRO A 45 -5.32 -0.74 9.28
CA PRO A 45 -4.66 -0.68 7.99
C PRO A 45 -4.98 -1.92 7.15
N TRP A 46 -5.01 -1.75 5.83
CA TRP A 46 -5.12 -2.84 4.88
C TRP A 46 -3.87 -2.88 4.00
N MET A 47 -3.33 -4.08 3.78
CA MET A 47 -2.20 -4.30 2.88
C MET A 47 -2.54 -5.43 1.90
N LEU A 48 -2.00 -5.35 0.69
CA LEU A 48 -2.08 -6.50 -0.21
C LEU A 48 -1.16 -7.62 0.28
N ARG A 49 -1.57 -8.87 0.04
CA ARG A 49 -0.72 -10.05 0.21
C ARG A 49 -0.80 -10.91 -1.04
N CYS A 50 0.31 -11.05 -1.76
CA CYS A 50 0.38 -11.79 -3.03
C CYS A 50 1.18 -13.08 -2.81
N GLY A 51 0.57 -14.24 -3.05
CA GLY A 51 1.27 -15.52 -2.88
C GLY A 51 1.90 -15.72 -1.48
N GLY A 52 1.25 -15.18 -0.44
CA GLY A 52 1.74 -15.22 0.95
C GLY A 52 2.79 -14.16 1.31
N GLN A 53 3.26 -13.34 0.35
CA GLN A 53 4.16 -12.22 0.60
C GLN A 53 3.38 -10.92 0.83
N TRP A 54 3.75 -10.17 1.85
CA TRP A 54 3.14 -8.88 2.16
C TRP A 54 3.69 -7.79 1.23
N GLU A 55 2.78 -6.95 0.75
CA GLU A 55 3.07 -5.87 -0.21
C GLU A 55 2.79 -4.51 0.44
N PRO A 56 3.66 -4.05 1.36
CA PRO A 56 3.40 -2.91 2.24
C PRO A 56 3.42 -1.54 1.55
N LEU A 57 3.77 -1.50 0.26
CA LEU A 57 3.65 -0.30 -0.57
C LEU A 57 2.32 -0.23 -1.30
N PHE A 58 1.48 -1.27 -1.20
CA PHE A 58 0.09 -1.28 -1.63
C PHE A 58 -0.78 -1.35 -0.38
N SER A 59 -1.05 -0.20 0.21
CA SER A 59 -1.69 -0.14 1.52
C SER A 59 -2.70 0.98 1.62
N LEU A 60 -3.76 0.75 2.39
CA LEU A 60 -4.73 1.77 2.77
C LEU A 60 -4.64 1.96 4.28
N ILE A 61 -4.22 3.15 4.70
CA ILE A 61 -3.84 3.44 6.08
C ILE A 61 -4.81 4.48 6.66
N PRO A 62 -5.55 4.16 7.74
CA PRO A 62 -6.36 5.14 8.44
C PRO A 62 -5.52 6.30 8.99
N THR A 63 -5.99 7.54 8.82
CA THR A 63 -5.22 8.72 9.22
C THR A 63 -5.10 8.90 10.72
N HIS A 64 -6.00 8.30 11.51
CA HIS A 64 -5.90 8.30 12.97
C HIS A 64 -4.67 7.55 13.50
N LEU A 65 -4.04 6.67 12.70
CA LEU A 65 -2.81 5.95 13.07
C LEU A 65 -1.53 6.77 12.85
N ALA A 66 -1.65 8.06 12.49
CA ALA A 66 -0.50 8.90 12.20
C ALA A 66 0.46 9.04 13.38
N GLU A 67 -0.06 9.15 14.60
CA GLU A 67 0.77 9.32 15.80
C GLU A 67 1.56 8.06 16.15
N GLU A 68 0.94 6.89 16.05
CA GLU A 68 1.57 5.59 16.27
C GLU A 68 2.65 5.30 15.22
N ILE A 69 2.38 5.62 13.96
CA ILE A 69 3.35 5.48 12.87
C ILE A 69 4.54 6.43 13.07
N GLU A 70 4.28 7.68 13.48
CA GLU A 70 5.34 8.64 13.80
C GLU A 70 6.14 8.20 15.03
N HIS A 71 5.48 7.62 16.05
CA HIS A 71 6.16 7.05 17.21
C HIS A 71 7.12 5.92 16.79
N ALA A 72 6.66 4.96 15.99
CA ALA A 72 7.51 3.89 15.49
C ALA A 72 8.71 4.44 14.68
N TRP A 73 8.48 5.44 13.84
CA TRP A 73 9.54 6.13 13.12
C TRP A 73 10.61 6.72 14.06
N ARG A 74 10.20 7.37 15.15
CA ARG A 74 11.12 7.92 16.17
C ARG A 74 11.88 6.84 16.92
N GLN A 75 11.31 5.66 17.11
CA GLN A 75 12.00 4.49 17.69
C GLN A 75 12.99 3.82 16.72
N GLY A 76 13.10 4.31 15.48
CA GLY A 76 14.07 3.84 14.50
C GLY A 76 13.48 2.94 13.42
N ASP A 77 12.18 2.63 13.45
CA ASP A 77 11.56 1.80 12.41
C ASP A 77 11.58 2.49 11.05
N ARG A 78 11.88 1.71 10.01
CA ARG A 78 11.95 2.17 8.61
C ARG A 78 11.08 1.36 7.65
N SER A 79 10.64 0.18 8.07
CA SER A 79 9.86 -0.77 7.28
C SER A 79 8.36 -0.54 7.50
N PRO A 80 7.56 -0.19 6.46
CA PRO A 80 6.12 -0.06 6.64
C PRO A 80 5.46 -1.38 7.06
N ARG A 81 5.95 -2.53 6.58
CA ARG A 81 5.46 -3.85 7.01
C ARG A 81 5.63 -4.04 8.53
N HIS A 82 6.80 -3.70 9.08
CA HIS A 82 7.06 -3.85 10.52
C HIS A 82 6.19 -2.93 11.36
N VAL A 83 5.82 -1.76 10.86
CA VAL A 83 4.96 -0.82 11.58
C VAL A 83 3.49 -1.17 11.45
N LEU A 84 3.02 -1.57 10.26
CA LEU A 84 1.61 -1.79 10.02
C LEU A 84 1.09 -3.12 10.60
N LEU A 85 1.92 -4.18 10.64
CA LEU A 85 1.50 -5.47 11.20
C LEU A 85 1.12 -5.40 12.70
N PRO A 86 1.93 -4.79 13.60
CA PRO A 86 1.53 -4.58 15.00
C PRO A 86 0.29 -3.70 15.18
N LEU A 87 0.02 -2.80 14.22
CA LEU A 87 -1.20 -1.97 14.20
C LEU A 87 -2.44 -2.74 13.70
N GLY A 88 -2.33 -4.06 13.53
CA GLY A 88 -3.45 -4.93 13.18
C GLY A 88 -3.77 -4.91 11.69
N ALA A 89 -2.78 -4.71 10.82
CA ALA A 89 -3.00 -4.73 9.39
C ALA A 89 -3.66 -6.02 8.90
N GLU A 90 -4.70 -5.88 8.09
CA GLU A 90 -5.41 -6.99 7.45
C GLU A 90 -4.97 -7.17 5.99
N ALA A 91 -5.05 -8.41 5.51
CA ALA A 91 -4.63 -8.78 4.17
C ALA A 91 -5.81 -8.75 3.19
N ILE A 92 -5.57 -8.20 2.00
CA ILE A 92 -6.32 -8.58 0.80
C ILE A 92 -5.47 -9.59 0.05
N GLU A 93 -5.93 -10.84 0.02
CA GLU A 93 -5.22 -11.93 -0.65
C GLU A 93 -5.34 -11.81 -2.16
N LEU A 94 -4.19 -11.91 -2.83
CA LEU A 94 -4.05 -12.02 -4.26
C LEU A 94 -3.34 -13.32 -4.61
N ALA A 95 -3.69 -13.86 -5.78
CA ALA A 95 -3.02 -15.03 -6.31
C ALA A 95 -1.53 -14.73 -6.55
N ALA A 96 -0.67 -15.73 -6.34
CA ALA A 96 0.75 -15.59 -6.63
C ALA A 96 0.97 -15.16 -8.09
N GLY A 97 1.83 -14.16 -8.30
CA GLY A 97 2.14 -13.66 -9.64
C GLY A 97 1.06 -12.75 -10.26
N ASP A 98 0.17 -12.18 -9.45
CA ASP A 98 -0.83 -11.23 -9.95
C ASP A 98 -0.16 -10.08 -10.72
N PRO A 99 -0.48 -9.90 -12.03
CA PRO A 99 0.23 -8.98 -12.91
C PRO A 99 0.02 -7.51 -12.54
N ARG A 100 -0.96 -7.18 -11.69
CA ARG A 100 -1.24 -5.82 -11.23
C ARG A 100 -0.15 -5.27 -10.31
N LEU A 101 0.65 -6.15 -9.69
CA LEU A 101 1.80 -5.78 -8.84
C LEU A 101 3.14 -5.84 -9.58
N ALA A 102 3.13 -5.96 -10.91
CA ALA A 102 4.38 -5.99 -11.67
C ALA A 102 5.11 -4.63 -11.58
N ASN A 103 6.31 -4.63 -10.98
CA ASN A 103 7.16 -3.45 -10.84
C ASN A 103 8.06 -3.26 -12.07
N LEU A 104 8.14 -2.03 -12.55
CA LEU A 104 9.09 -1.60 -13.58
C LEU A 104 10.39 -1.12 -12.93
N ASN A 105 11.26 -2.08 -12.59
CA ASN A 105 12.49 -1.80 -11.85
C ASN A 105 13.65 -1.25 -12.70
N THR A 106 13.56 -1.30 -14.03
CA THR A 106 14.63 -0.83 -14.92
C THR A 106 14.09 0.01 -16.09
N PRO A 107 14.85 1.00 -16.58
CA PRO A 107 14.43 1.86 -17.69
C PRO A 107 14.10 1.08 -18.97
N GLU A 108 14.77 -0.05 -19.21
CA GLU A 108 14.58 -0.89 -20.39
C GLU A 108 13.15 -1.47 -20.46
N LEU A 109 12.52 -1.68 -19.31
CA LEU A 109 11.13 -2.17 -19.22
C LEU A 109 10.11 -1.13 -19.70
N LEU A 110 10.48 0.16 -19.79
CA LEU A 110 9.62 1.21 -20.35
C LEU A 110 9.61 1.21 -21.88
N ALA A 111 10.62 0.63 -22.52
CA ALA A 111 10.75 0.58 -23.97
C ALA A 111 9.91 -0.53 -24.62
N ILE A 112 9.24 -1.37 -23.82
CA ILE A 112 8.36 -2.42 -24.31
C ILE A 112 7.08 -1.75 -24.85
N PRO A 113 6.73 -1.93 -26.13
CA PRO A 113 5.54 -1.32 -26.72
C PRO A 113 4.30 -1.66 -25.88
N ARG A 114 3.57 -0.63 -25.44
CA ARG A 114 2.23 -0.84 -24.89
C ARG A 114 1.40 -1.46 -26.02
N GLU A 115 0.99 -2.72 -25.87
CA GLU A 115 -0.10 -3.25 -26.69
C GLU A 115 -1.33 -2.38 -26.41
N LEU A 116 -1.61 -1.46 -27.33
CA LEU A 116 -2.87 -0.75 -27.42
C LEU A 116 -3.94 -1.80 -27.67
N LYS A 117 -4.79 -2.04 -26.68
CA LYS A 117 -6.13 -2.61 -26.86
C LYS A 117 -7.15 -1.53 -26.55
#